data_AF-A0A964ARM8-F1
#
_entry.id   AF-A0A964ARM8-F1
#
_cell.length_a   1.000
_cell.length_b   1.000
_cell.length_c   1.000
_cell.angle_alpha   90.00
_cell.angle_beta   90.00
_cell.angle_gamma   90.00
#
_symmetry.space_group_name_H-M   'P 1'
#
loop_
_entity.id
_entity.type
_entity.pdbx_description
1 polymer ?
#
loop_
_entity_poly.entity_id
_entity_poly.type
_entity_poly.pdbx_seq_one_letter_code
_entity_poly.pdbx_strand_id
1 'polypeptide(L)'
;MTEAELHDYWRAQRARVARLKARDPRRVLFGAHSDRWGHRYRVARVVPEAKLVAFEERCGRRLPLEYRTFLRSYGAGGAGPDYGIRRFQEAILPHTYPIPWGHTDTVETDGLLDDHPVWRHDGLGFLGTAGCGIDWYIELNGPQPGTVWCDGDGALYKYPPFQPWFEHWAARAEQAVAIIQAFTALKQRFDAKGGLDEAAVVEALGAPERSTRRDDGVEELWFARGGGHVLRGPDGGILDVVPPRKGCISA
;
A
#
# COMPACT_ATOMS: atom_id res chain seq x y z
N MET A 1 -3.39 -15.63 -15.13
CA MET A 1 -1.98 -15.55 -15.57
C MET A 1 -1.33 -16.90 -15.35
N THR A 2 -0.44 -17.32 -16.25
CA THR A 2 0.41 -18.50 -16.07
C THR A 2 1.51 -18.22 -15.03
N GLU A 3 2.18 -19.27 -14.53
CA GLU A 3 3.31 -19.12 -13.60
C GLU A 3 4.45 -18.29 -14.21
N ALA A 4 4.75 -18.48 -15.49
CA ALA A 4 5.78 -17.71 -16.21
C ALA A 4 5.42 -16.22 -16.31
N GLU A 5 4.17 -15.91 -16.66
CA GLU A 5 3.67 -14.53 -16.70
C GLU A 5 3.73 -13.86 -15.32
N LEU A 6 3.41 -14.58 -14.25
CA LEU A 6 3.51 -14.08 -12.89
C LEU A 6 4.97 -13.78 -12.50
N HIS A 7 5.90 -14.64 -12.88
CA HIS A 7 7.33 -14.40 -12.65
C HIS A 7 7.83 -13.12 -13.33
N ASP A 8 7.44 -12.88 -14.59
CA ASP A 8 7.78 -11.64 -15.30
C ASP A 8 7.12 -10.41 -14.67
N TYR A 9 5.84 -10.53 -14.34
CA TYR A 9 5.10 -9.48 -13.64
C TYR A 9 5.78 -9.09 -12.32
N TRP A 10 6.16 -10.05 -11.48
CA TRP A 10 6.80 -9.76 -10.20
C TRP A 10 8.18 -9.11 -10.34
N ARG A 11 8.95 -9.49 -11.37
CA ARG A 11 10.21 -8.79 -11.73
C ARG A 11 9.93 -7.34 -12.13
N ALA A 12 8.90 -7.11 -12.94
CA ALA A 12 8.48 -5.78 -13.35
C ALA A 12 8.03 -4.92 -12.15
N GLN A 13 7.24 -5.48 -11.23
CA GLN A 13 6.82 -4.79 -10.00
C GLN A 13 8.00 -4.44 -9.10
N ARG A 14 9.02 -5.30 -9.01
CA ARG A 14 10.25 -5.00 -8.26
C ARG A 14 10.98 -3.79 -8.85
N ALA A 15 11.08 -3.73 -10.19
CA ALA A 15 11.64 -2.57 -10.88
C ALA A 15 10.77 -1.31 -10.70
N ARG A 16 9.44 -1.47 -10.69
CA ARG A 16 8.46 -0.40 -10.43
C ARG A 16 8.67 0.23 -9.06
N VAL A 17 8.83 -0.58 -8.02
CA VAL A 17 9.10 -0.12 -6.65
C VAL A 17 10.46 0.57 -6.52
N ALA A 18 11.47 0.13 -7.28
CA ALA A 18 12.74 0.84 -7.35
C ALA A 18 12.58 2.25 -7.97
N ARG A 19 11.74 2.39 -9.00
CA ARG A 19 11.40 3.71 -9.58
C ARG A 19 10.63 4.59 -8.60
N LEU A 20 9.65 4.03 -7.88
CA LEU A 20 8.94 4.76 -6.81
C LEU A 20 9.91 5.31 -5.77
N LYS A 21 10.86 4.48 -5.30
CA LYS A 21 11.90 4.90 -4.36
C LYS A 21 12.72 6.08 -4.86
N ALA A 22 13.10 6.06 -6.13
CA ALA A 22 13.89 7.14 -6.73
C ALA A 22 13.09 8.45 -6.84
N ARG A 23 11.78 8.35 -7.03
CA ARG A 23 10.86 9.47 -7.21
C ARG A 23 10.31 10.04 -5.89
N ASP A 24 10.38 9.27 -4.80
CA ASP A 24 10.03 9.71 -3.44
C ASP A 24 11.23 9.64 -2.47
N PRO A 25 12.28 10.46 -2.66
CA PRO A 25 13.48 10.43 -1.84
C PRO A 25 13.22 10.82 -0.38
N ARG A 26 12.15 11.61 -0.14
CA ARG A 26 11.75 12.06 1.20
C ARG A 26 10.84 11.07 1.92
N ARG A 27 10.41 9.99 1.24
CA ARG A 27 9.47 8.98 1.73
C ARG A 27 8.19 9.65 2.25
N VAL A 28 7.55 10.41 1.37
CA VAL A 28 6.30 11.13 1.65
C VAL A 28 5.10 10.19 1.53
N LEU A 29 5.18 9.14 0.71
CA LEU A 29 4.11 8.15 0.58
C LEU A 29 3.76 7.51 1.94
N PHE A 30 2.47 7.31 2.19
CA PHE A 30 2.00 6.55 3.34
C PHE A 30 2.65 5.16 3.38
N GLY A 31 2.92 4.69 4.60
CA GLY A 31 3.64 3.43 4.81
C GLY A 31 5.14 3.43 4.45
N ALA A 32 5.62 4.34 3.60
CA ALA A 32 7.05 4.44 3.28
C ALA A 32 7.85 5.28 4.29
N HIS A 33 7.20 6.27 4.93
CA HIS A 33 7.82 7.35 5.70
C HIS A 33 8.50 6.93 7.01
N SER A 34 7.97 5.93 7.70
CA SER A 34 8.43 5.53 9.03
C SER A 34 9.73 4.72 8.97
N ASP A 35 10.73 5.10 9.77
CA ASP A 35 11.99 4.35 9.86
C ASP A 35 11.87 3.07 10.67
N ARG A 36 10.92 3.02 11.61
CA ARG A 36 10.67 1.85 12.47
C ARG A 36 9.73 0.85 11.82
N TRP A 37 8.65 1.34 11.21
CA TRP A 37 7.54 0.51 10.74
C TRP A 37 7.37 0.52 9.22
N GLY A 38 7.93 1.51 8.54
CA GLY A 38 7.68 1.70 7.12
C GLY A 38 8.51 0.79 6.21
N HIS A 39 7.92 0.42 5.08
CA HIS A 39 8.57 -0.43 4.09
C HIS A 39 9.76 0.27 3.42
N ARG A 40 9.77 1.60 3.34
CA ARG A 40 10.86 2.43 2.78
C ARG A 40 11.30 1.99 1.38
N TYR A 41 10.37 1.45 0.60
CA TYR A 41 10.61 0.81 -0.70
C TYR A 41 11.68 -0.30 -0.68
N ARG A 42 11.93 -0.92 0.48
CA ARG A 42 12.88 -2.03 0.62
C ARG A 42 12.17 -3.32 0.28
N VAL A 43 12.77 -4.10 -0.62
CA VAL A 43 12.27 -5.43 -0.98
C VAL A 43 13.21 -6.47 -0.37
N ALA A 44 12.65 -7.49 0.28
CA ALA A 44 13.43 -8.57 0.88
C ALA A 44 14.06 -9.46 -0.21
N ARG A 45 15.07 -10.25 0.16
CA ARG A 45 15.66 -11.23 -0.76
C ARG A 45 14.61 -12.28 -1.13
N VAL A 46 14.66 -12.77 -2.36
CA VAL A 46 13.77 -13.83 -2.84
C VAL A 46 14.00 -15.14 -2.07
N VAL A 47 12.97 -15.98 -2.01
CA VAL A 47 13.05 -17.29 -1.38
C VAL A 47 13.60 -18.31 -2.40
N PRO A 48 14.58 -19.15 -2.05
CA PRO A 48 15.02 -20.27 -2.87
C PRO A 48 13.91 -21.31 -3.05
N GLU A 49 13.87 -21.94 -4.22
CA GLU A 49 12.87 -22.96 -4.57
C GLU A 49 12.78 -24.08 -3.53
N ALA A 50 13.92 -24.63 -3.12
CA ALA A 50 13.99 -25.70 -2.13
C ALA A 50 13.34 -25.33 -0.78
N LYS A 51 13.39 -24.05 -0.38
CA LYS A 51 12.73 -23.58 0.86
C LYS A 51 11.22 -23.49 0.69
N LEU A 52 10.74 -23.12 -0.50
CA LEU A 52 9.31 -23.10 -0.78
C LEU A 52 8.76 -24.52 -0.81
N VAL A 53 9.44 -25.45 -1.51
CA VAL A 53 9.06 -26.86 -1.56
C VAL A 53 9.02 -27.48 -0.17
N ALA A 54 10.06 -27.31 0.65
CA ALA A 54 10.08 -27.84 2.01
C ALA A 54 8.98 -27.25 2.90
N PHE A 55 8.62 -25.98 2.71
CA PHE A 55 7.48 -25.37 3.41
C PHE A 55 6.16 -26.00 2.95
N GLU A 56 5.94 -26.14 1.64
CA GLU A 56 4.75 -26.73 1.04
C GLU A 56 4.55 -28.19 1.48
N GLU A 57 5.63 -28.97 1.51
CA GLU A 57 5.64 -30.35 2.02
C GLU A 57 5.25 -30.41 3.50
N ARG A 58 5.83 -29.54 4.33
CA ARG A 58 5.52 -29.50 5.77
C ARG A 58 4.06 -29.10 6.04
N CYS A 59 3.51 -28.20 5.24
CA CYS A 59 2.10 -27.81 5.33
C CYS A 59 1.17 -28.86 4.70
N GLY A 60 1.69 -29.78 3.88
CA GLY A 60 0.93 -30.75 3.11
C GLY A 60 0.14 -30.14 1.94
N ARG A 61 0.53 -28.95 1.47
CA ARG A 61 -0.20 -28.17 0.46
C ARG A 61 0.70 -27.14 -0.21
N ARG A 62 0.42 -26.81 -1.47
CA ARG A 62 1.14 -25.76 -2.19
C ARG A 62 0.72 -24.37 -1.74
N LEU A 63 1.65 -23.43 -1.79
CA LEU A 63 1.35 -22.01 -1.63
C LEU A 63 0.45 -21.54 -2.79
N PRO A 64 -0.42 -20.53 -2.57
CA PRO A 64 -1.13 -19.88 -3.66
C PRO A 64 -0.16 -19.39 -4.74
N LEU A 65 -0.44 -19.69 -6.01
CA LEU A 65 0.51 -19.51 -7.11
C LEU A 65 1.06 -18.07 -7.20
N GLU A 66 0.18 -17.08 -7.03
CA GLU A 66 0.54 -15.65 -7.06
C GLU A 66 1.50 -15.27 -5.93
N TYR A 67 1.28 -15.79 -4.72
CA TYR A 67 2.15 -15.54 -3.57
C TYR A 67 3.47 -16.31 -3.67
N ARG A 68 3.42 -17.57 -4.12
CA ARG A 68 4.61 -18.40 -4.36
C ARG A 68 5.57 -17.74 -5.35
N THR A 69 5.05 -17.26 -6.47
CA THR A 69 5.83 -16.56 -7.50
C THR A 69 6.33 -15.19 -7.03
N PHE A 70 5.55 -14.47 -6.21
CA PHE A 70 5.99 -13.24 -5.54
C PHE A 70 7.23 -13.47 -4.69
N LEU A 71 7.20 -14.48 -3.81
CA LEU A 71 8.34 -14.85 -2.96
C LEU A 71 9.59 -15.18 -3.78
N ARG A 72 9.41 -15.76 -4.97
CA ARG A 72 10.48 -16.22 -5.84
C ARG A 72 11.07 -15.13 -6.75
N SER A 73 10.28 -14.13 -7.16
CA SER A 73 10.68 -13.16 -8.19
C SER A 73 10.64 -11.69 -7.76
N TYR A 74 9.69 -11.31 -6.91
CA TYR A 74 9.66 -9.96 -6.34
C TYR A 74 10.62 -9.89 -5.14
N GLY A 75 10.34 -10.69 -4.12
CA GLY A 75 11.06 -10.71 -2.85
C GLY A 75 10.23 -11.35 -1.75
N ALA A 76 10.88 -11.83 -0.69
CA ALA A 76 10.21 -12.48 0.44
C ALA A 76 9.51 -11.49 1.38
N GLY A 77 8.75 -10.53 0.85
CA GLY A 77 8.18 -9.38 1.57
C GLY A 77 8.92 -8.06 1.29
N GLY A 78 8.54 -7.00 2.02
CA GLY A 78 9.05 -5.65 1.88
C GLY A 78 8.00 -4.67 1.36
N ALA A 79 8.40 -3.77 0.46
CA ALA A 79 7.50 -2.77 -0.11
C ALA A 79 6.25 -3.40 -0.73
N GLY A 80 5.11 -2.81 -0.41
CA GLY A 80 3.79 -3.29 -0.71
C GLY A 80 2.75 -2.38 -0.03
N PRO A 81 1.47 -2.76 -0.06
CA PRO A 81 0.38 -2.05 0.59
C PRO A 81 0.71 -1.56 2.01
N ASP A 82 0.31 -0.32 2.29
CA ASP A 82 0.55 0.37 3.56
C ASP A 82 1.99 0.25 4.09
N TYR A 83 2.20 -0.26 5.30
CA TYR A 83 3.53 -0.42 5.90
C TYR A 83 4.36 -1.56 5.28
N GLY A 84 3.82 -2.21 4.25
CA GLY A 84 4.46 -3.24 3.47
C GLY A 84 4.11 -4.66 3.92
N ILE A 85 4.62 -5.60 3.14
CA ILE A 85 4.44 -7.03 3.36
C ILE A 85 5.55 -7.53 4.30
N ARG A 86 5.18 -8.22 5.37
CA ARG A 86 6.10 -8.86 6.31
C ARG A 86 6.95 -9.90 5.62
N ARG A 87 8.12 -10.13 6.21
CA ARG A 87 9.03 -11.12 5.65
C ARG A 87 8.44 -12.50 5.79
N PHE A 88 8.45 -13.27 4.70
CA PHE A 88 7.95 -14.64 4.70
C PHE A 88 8.60 -15.48 5.81
N GLN A 89 9.90 -15.31 6.03
CA GLN A 89 10.65 -16.02 7.06
C GLN A 89 10.18 -15.72 8.49
N GLU A 90 9.59 -14.54 8.71
CA GLU A 90 9.15 -14.08 10.02
C GLU A 90 7.68 -14.40 10.25
N ALA A 91 6.83 -14.16 9.25
CA ALA A 91 5.37 -14.15 9.42
C ALA A 91 4.68 -15.44 8.96
N ILE A 92 5.27 -16.20 8.04
CA ILE A 92 4.59 -17.35 7.42
C ILE A 92 5.37 -18.65 7.57
N LEU A 93 6.68 -18.62 7.29
CA LEU A 93 7.57 -19.77 7.37
C LEU A 93 7.56 -20.48 8.75
N PRO A 94 7.33 -19.83 9.90
CA PRO A 94 7.27 -20.55 11.18
C PRO A 94 6.02 -21.42 11.38
N HIS A 95 4.99 -21.27 10.56
CA HIS A 95 3.67 -21.88 10.77
C HIS A 95 3.39 -23.02 9.77
N THR A 96 2.35 -23.81 10.04
CA THR A 96 1.92 -24.97 9.23
C THR A 96 0.47 -24.91 8.74
N TYR A 97 -0.28 -23.93 9.24
CA TYR A 97 -1.67 -23.64 8.85
C TYR A 97 -2.63 -24.85 8.85
N PRO A 98 -2.73 -25.60 9.96
CA PRO A 98 -3.43 -26.90 9.99
C PRO A 98 -4.96 -26.80 9.85
N ILE A 99 -5.57 -25.75 10.38
CA ILE A 99 -7.03 -25.58 10.39
C ILE A 99 -7.42 -24.68 9.22
N PRO A 100 -8.32 -25.11 8.31
CA PRO A 100 -8.76 -24.29 7.20
C PRO A 100 -9.51 -23.03 7.66
N TRP A 101 -9.29 -21.92 6.97
CA TRP A 101 -10.18 -20.78 6.98
C TRP A 101 -11.55 -21.20 6.44
N GLY A 102 -12.62 -20.90 7.17
CA GLY A 102 -13.96 -21.45 6.94
C GLY A 102 -14.89 -20.58 6.10
N HIS A 103 -14.48 -19.36 5.73
CA HIS A 103 -15.40 -18.37 5.17
C HIS A 103 -15.08 -18.04 3.72
N THR A 104 -16.14 -17.79 2.93
CA THR A 104 -16.02 -17.46 1.51
C THR A 104 -16.30 -15.99 1.19
N ASP A 105 -16.84 -15.25 2.15
CA ASP A 105 -17.22 -13.84 2.03
C ASP A 105 -16.86 -13.07 3.30
N THR A 106 -17.01 -11.74 3.28
CA THR A 106 -16.81 -10.85 4.43
C THR A 106 -17.62 -11.34 5.62
N VAL A 107 -17.00 -11.32 6.80
CA VAL A 107 -17.64 -11.76 8.05
C VAL A 107 -17.53 -10.69 9.13
N GLU A 108 -18.65 -10.42 9.80
CA GLU A 108 -18.66 -9.61 11.01
C GLU A 108 -17.89 -10.34 12.11
N THR A 109 -17.07 -9.59 12.83
CA THR A 109 -16.18 -10.12 13.87
C THR A 109 -16.78 -10.10 15.26
N ASP A 110 -17.87 -9.35 15.47
CA ASP A 110 -18.66 -9.36 16.70
C ASP A 110 -19.14 -10.81 16.98
N GLY A 111 -18.63 -11.41 18.06
CA GLY A 111 -18.86 -12.81 18.41
C GLY A 111 -17.96 -13.86 17.74
N LEU A 112 -17.20 -13.53 16.67
CA LEU A 112 -16.17 -14.43 16.10
C LEU A 112 -14.81 -14.23 16.78
N LEU A 113 -14.45 -12.97 17.08
CA LEU A 113 -13.15 -12.61 17.65
C LEU A 113 -13.12 -12.54 19.18
N ASP A 114 -14.30 -12.50 19.82
CA ASP A 114 -14.43 -12.46 21.29
C ASP A 114 -13.82 -13.71 21.96
N ASP A 115 -13.88 -14.86 21.29
CA ASP A 115 -13.30 -16.11 21.77
C ASP A 115 -11.96 -16.47 21.08
N HIS A 116 -11.76 -16.05 19.83
CA HIS A 116 -10.56 -16.34 19.04
C HIS A 116 -10.17 -15.16 18.14
N PRO A 117 -9.17 -14.35 18.52
CA PRO A 117 -8.71 -13.25 17.65
C PRO A 117 -8.19 -13.78 16.31
N VAL A 118 -8.19 -12.95 15.25
CA VAL A 118 -7.98 -13.40 13.85
C VAL A 118 -6.69 -14.18 13.65
N TRP A 119 -5.65 -13.88 14.43
CA TRP A 119 -4.37 -14.60 14.43
C TRP A 119 -4.45 -16.04 14.97
N ARG A 120 -5.58 -16.47 15.54
CA ARG A 120 -5.90 -17.87 15.86
C ARG A 120 -6.60 -18.60 14.72
N HIS A 121 -7.00 -17.91 13.64
CA HIS A 121 -7.46 -18.58 12.43
C HIS A 121 -6.26 -19.05 11.62
N ASP A 122 -5.82 -20.26 11.97
CA ASP A 122 -4.67 -20.96 11.39
C ASP A 122 -4.76 -21.18 9.87
N GLY A 123 -5.79 -20.74 9.15
CA GLY A 123 -5.83 -20.76 7.68
C GLY A 123 -5.26 -19.50 7.02
N LEU A 124 -5.09 -18.42 7.80
CA LEU A 124 -4.72 -17.09 7.35
C LEU A 124 -3.26 -16.76 7.71
N GLY A 125 -2.44 -16.48 6.71
CA GLY A 125 -1.07 -16.01 6.88
C GLY A 125 -1.01 -14.49 7.02
N PHE A 126 -0.36 -13.98 8.07
CA PHE A 126 -0.17 -12.55 8.26
C PHE A 126 0.70 -11.92 7.15
N LEU A 127 0.15 -10.96 6.43
CA LEU A 127 0.85 -10.20 5.39
C LEU A 127 1.44 -8.90 5.91
N GLY A 128 0.79 -8.16 6.82
CA GLY A 128 1.27 -6.84 7.22
C GLY A 128 0.18 -6.00 7.88
N THR A 129 0.47 -4.72 8.12
CA THR A 129 -0.44 -3.81 8.82
C THR A 129 -0.68 -2.56 8.01
N ALA A 130 -1.92 -2.06 8.03
CA ALA A 130 -2.29 -0.71 7.58
C ALA A 130 -2.14 0.33 8.71
N GLY A 131 -1.84 -0.12 9.93
CA GLY A 131 -1.84 0.71 11.14
C GLY A 131 -3.23 0.77 11.78
N CYS A 132 -3.35 1.47 12.91
CA CYS A 132 -4.63 1.62 13.64
C CYS A 132 -5.34 0.30 14.02
N GLY A 133 -4.58 -0.80 14.14
CA GLY A 133 -5.14 -2.12 14.42
C GLY A 133 -5.77 -2.82 13.21
N ILE A 134 -5.46 -2.34 12.00
CA ILE A 134 -5.89 -2.93 10.72
C ILE A 134 -4.69 -3.70 10.14
N ASP A 135 -4.93 -4.96 9.82
CA ASP A 135 -3.96 -5.97 9.43
C ASP A 135 -4.45 -6.76 8.21
N TRP A 136 -3.48 -7.07 7.35
CA TRP A 136 -3.67 -7.79 6.11
C TRP A 136 -3.26 -9.25 6.29
N TYR A 137 -4.06 -10.15 5.70
CA TYR A 137 -3.84 -11.58 5.72
C TYR A 137 -3.99 -12.17 4.31
N ILE A 138 -3.35 -13.31 4.07
CA ILE A 138 -3.55 -14.13 2.88
C ILE A 138 -4.10 -15.49 3.29
N GLU A 139 -5.11 -15.96 2.60
CA GLU A 139 -5.60 -17.32 2.78
C GLU A 139 -4.61 -18.35 2.25
N LEU A 140 -4.07 -19.20 3.13
CA LEU A 140 -3.12 -20.26 2.78
C LEU A 140 -3.75 -21.65 2.85
N ASN A 141 -4.76 -21.83 3.69
CA ASN A 141 -5.54 -23.04 3.80
C ASN A 141 -7.00 -22.67 4.00
N GLY A 142 -7.87 -23.04 3.05
CA GLY A 142 -9.29 -22.66 3.03
C GLY A 142 -9.91 -22.85 1.64
N PRO A 143 -11.16 -22.42 1.42
CA PRO A 143 -11.89 -22.62 0.17
C PRO A 143 -11.37 -21.76 -1.00
N GLN A 144 -10.63 -20.69 -0.75
CA GLN A 144 -10.15 -19.73 -1.74
C GLN A 144 -8.69 -19.30 -1.52
N PRO A 145 -7.71 -20.23 -1.55
CA PRO A 145 -6.30 -19.91 -1.30
C PRO A 145 -5.77 -18.79 -2.20
N GLY A 146 -5.09 -17.82 -1.60
CA GLY A 146 -4.54 -16.64 -2.27
C GLY A 146 -5.42 -15.40 -2.16
N THR A 147 -6.66 -15.54 -1.69
CA THR A 147 -7.54 -14.41 -1.33
C THR A 147 -6.90 -13.59 -0.22
N VAL A 148 -6.95 -12.27 -0.35
CA VAL A 148 -6.49 -11.34 0.69
C VAL A 148 -7.67 -10.99 1.60
N TRP A 149 -7.38 -10.86 2.89
CA TRP A 149 -8.34 -10.50 3.92
C TRP A 149 -7.79 -9.34 4.75
N CYS A 150 -8.68 -8.49 5.27
CA CYS A 150 -8.32 -7.36 6.12
C CYS A 150 -9.19 -7.37 7.37
N ASP A 151 -8.60 -7.26 8.57
CA ASP A 151 -9.38 -6.94 9.76
C ASP A 151 -9.58 -5.42 9.86
N GLY A 152 -10.77 -4.97 10.24
CA GLY A 152 -11.08 -3.55 10.37
C GLY A 152 -12.55 -3.33 10.71
N ASP A 153 -12.84 -2.28 11.47
CA ASP A 153 -14.21 -1.81 11.75
C ASP A 153 -15.20 -2.90 12.20
N GLY A 154 -14.72 -3.89 12.97
CA GLY A 154 -15.57 -4.97 13.46
C GLY A 154 -15.90 -6.04 12.43
N ALA A 155 -15.17 -6.13 11.30
CA ALA A 155 -15.31 -7.20 10.32
C ALA A 155 -13.96 -7.70 9.77
N LEU A 156 -14.00 -8.86 9.12
CA LEU A 156 -12.96 -9.39 8.24
C LEU A 156 -13.42 -9.26 6.80
N TYR A 157 -12.88 -8.27 6.11
CA TYR A 157 -13.23 -7.94 4.73
C TYR A 157 -12.47 -8.80 3.73
N LYS A 158 -13.21 -9.33 2.76
CA LYS A 158 -12.65 -10.05 1.62
C LYS A 158 -12.16 -9.08 0.55
N TYR A 159 -10.92 -9.27 0.11
CA TYR A 159 -10.30 -8.54 -1.00
C TYR A 159 -10.03 -9.46 -2.19
N PRO A 160 -9.66 -8.91 -3.36
CA PRO A 160 -9.17 -9.70 -4.48
C PRO A 160 -7.98 -10.60 -4.10
N PRO A 161 -7.65 -11.60 -4.93
CA PRO A 161 -6.43 -12.38 -4.78
C PRO A 161 -5.17 -11.51 -4.72
N PHE A 162 -4.08 -12.10 -4.24
CA PHE A 162 -2.84 -11.42 -3.91
C PHE A 162 -2.26 -10.54 -5.03
N GLN A 163 -2.24 -11.01 -6.28
CA GLN A 163 -1.70 -10.25 -7.41
C GLN A 163 -2.52 -8.99 -7.73
N PRO A 164 -3.84 -9.05 -7.99
CA PRO A 164 -4.62 -7.85 -8.29
C PRO A 164 -4.69 -6.89 -7.09
N TRP A 165 -4.70 -7.40 -5.86
CA TRP A 165 -4.58 -6.56 -4.65
C TRP A 165 -3.26 -5.77 -4.63
N PHE A 166 -2.13 -6.42 -4.92
CA PHE A 166 -0.84 -5.75 -5.01
C PHE A 166 -0.77 -4.74 -6.16
N GLU A 167 -1.31 -5.09 -7.34
CA GLU A 167 -1.34 -4.19 -8.51
C GLU A 167 -2.10 -2.91 -8.21
N HIS A 168 -3.24 -3.02 -7.53
CA HIS A 168 -4.05 -1.87 -7.13
C HIS A 168 -3.22 -0.85 -6.32
N TRP A 169 -2.52 -1.33 -5.29
CA TRP A 169 -1.61 -0.49 -4.52
C TRP A 169 -0.47 0.08 -5.37
N ALA A 170 0.18 -0.74 -6.21
CA ALA A 170 1.33 -0.30 -6.99
C ALA A 170 0.95 0.82 -7.98
N ALA A 171 -0.24 0.74 -8.58
CA ALA A 171 -0.79 1.77 -9.45
C ALA A 171 -1.10 3.06 -8.69
N ARG A 172 -1.75 2.96 -7.53
CA ARG A 172 -2.08 4.12 -6.70
C ARG A 172 -0.83 4.78 -6.10
N ALA A 173 0.19 3.99 -5.76
CA ALA A 173 1.47 4.51 -5.30
C ALA A 173 2.17 5.35 -6.38
N GLU A 174 2.10 4.97 -7.65
CA GLU A 174 2.65 5.77 -8.76
C GLU A 174 1.92 7.10 -8.94
N GLN A 175 0.58 7.09 -8.84
CA GLN A 175 -0.23 8.29 -8.88
C GLN A 175 0.09 9.22 -7.71
N ALA A 176 0.13 8.69 -6.49
CA ALA A 176 0.48 9.43 -5.29
C ALA A 176 1.88 10.06 -5.38
N VAL A 177 2.88 9.30 -5.84
CA VAL A 177 4.24 9.83 -6.02
C VAL A 177 4.30 10.89 -7.12
N ALA A 178 3.53 10.75 -8.20
CA ALA A 178 3.43 11.80 -9.23
C ALA A 178 2.87 13.12 -8.64
N ILE A 179 1.82 13.04 -7.82
CA ILE A 179 1.23 14.19 -7.11
C ILE A 179 2.26 14.83 -6.17
N ILE A 180 2.98 14.04 -5.38
CA ILE A 180 4.05 14.55 -4.49
C ILE A 180 5.10 15.34 -5.28
N GLN A 181 5.52 14.81 -6.43
CA GLN A 181 6.51 15.47 -7.29
C GLN A 181 5.98 16.77 -7.90
N ALA A 182 4.72 16.78 -8.34
CA ALA A 182 4.07 17.97 -8.88
C ALA A 182 3.98 19.08 -7.83
N PHE A 183 3.52 18.78 -6.62
CA PHE A 183 3.50 19.74 -5.50
C PHE A 183 4.90 20.25 -5.15
N THR A 184 5.90 19.35 -5.13
CA THR A 184 7.28 19.73 -4.82
C THR A 184 7.84 20.70 -5.87
N ALA A 185 7.63 20.42 -7.15
CA ALA A 185 8.06 21.28 -8.25
C ALA A 185 7.32 22.64 -8.23
N LEU A 186 6.02 22.61 -7.96
CA LEU A 186 5.20 23.83 -7.88
C LEU A 186 5.65 24.73 -6.72
N LYS A 187 5.92 24.15 -5.55
CA LYS A 187 6.47 24.90 -4.41
C LYS A 187 7.84 25.52 -4.72
N GLN A 188 8.73 24.78 -5.36
CA GLN A 188 10.02 25.31 -5.80
C GLN A 188 9.88 26.49 -6.77
N ARG A 189 8.92 26.40 -7.71
CA ARG A 189 8.61 27.50 -8.64
C ARG A 189 8.06 28.73 -7.90
N PHE A 190 7.13 28.51 -6.98
CA PHE A 190 6.54 29.57 -6.16
C PHE A 190 7.63 30.33 -5.38
N ASP A 191 8.50 29.59 -4.68
CA ASP A 191 9.59 30.16 -3.87
C ASP A 191 10.62 30.92 -4.71
N ALA A 192 10.88 30.47 -5.94
CA ALA A 192 11.83 31.12 -6.83
C ALA A 192 11.30 32.40 -7.50
N LYS A 193 9.99 32.46 -7.80
CA LYS A 193 9.38 33.56 -8.56
C LYS A 193 8.64 34.57 -7.68
N GLY A 194 8.34 34.24 -6.43
CA GLY A 194 7.53 35.08 -5.53
C GLY A 194 6.04 35.11 -5.91
N GLY A 195 5.56 34.13 -6.67
CA GLY A 195 4.16 34.04 -7.10
C GLY A 195 3.93 32.99 -8.19
N LEU A 196 2.66 32.58 -8.33
CA LEU A 196 2.16 31.70 -9.39
C LEU A 196 0.78 32.18 -9.82
N ASP A 197 0.43 31.97 -11.09
CA ASP A 197 -0.94 32.09 -11.55
C ASP A 197 -1.71 30.77 -11.37
N GLU A 198 -3.03 30.85 -11.38
CA GLU A 198 -3.92 29.69 -11.21
C GLU A 198 -3.78 28.70 -12.37
N ALA A 199 -3.48 29.17 -13.58
CA ALA A 199 -3.28 28.31 -14.75
C ALA A 199 -2.11 27.34 -14.54
N ALA A 200 -0.99 27.81 -13.99
CA ALA A 200 0.17 26.97 -13.68
C ALA A 200 -0.13 25.95 -12.56
N VAL A 201 -1.01 26.28 -11.62
CA VAL A 201 -1.46 25.34 -10.58
C VAL A 201 -2.31 24.24 -11.21
N VAL A 202 -3.29 24.60 -12.03
CA VAL A 202 -4.20 23.65 -12.70
C VAL A 202 -3.46 22.77 -13.71
N GLU A 203 -2.49 23.33 -14.44
CA GLU A 203 -1.62 22.55 -15.34
C GLU A 203 -0.83 21.48 -14.57
N ALA A 204 -0.31 21.82 -13.38
CA ALA A 204 0.54 20.92 -12.60
C ALA A 204 -0.25 19.90 -11.77
N LEU A 205 -1.40 20.28 -11.21
CA LEU A 205 -2.14 19.49 -10.22
C LEU A 205 -3.54 19.06 -10.68
N GLY A 206 -4.02 19.56 -11.82
CA GLY A 206 -5.40 19.39 -12.24
C GLY A 206 -6.37 20.32 -11.49
N ALA A 207 -7.66 20.02 -11.57
CA ALA A 207 -8.67 20.77 -10.82
C ALA A 207 -8.68 20.36 -9.32
N PRO A 208 -8.96 21.29 -8.40
CA PRO A 208 -9.09 20.94 -6.99
C PRO A 208 -10.29 20.00 -6.78
N GLU A 209 -10.11 18.99 -5.93
CA GLU A 209 -11.16 18.05 -5.51
C GLU A 209 -12.16 18.71 -4.55
N ARG A 210 -11.68 19.69 -3.77
CA ARG A 210 -12.45 20.42 -2.76
C ARG A 210 -11.83 21.80 -2.52
N SER A 211 -12.65 22.78 -2.14
CA SER A 211 -12.17 24.02 -1.54
C SER A 211 -12.85 24.35 -0.21
N THR A 212 -12.17 25.15 0.61
CA THR A 212 -12.72 25.73 1.84
C THR A 212 -12.26 27.17 1.98
N ARG A 213 -13.17 28.08 2.33
CA ARG A 213 -12.87 29.50 2.52
C ARG A 213 -12.85 29.84 4.01
N ARG A 214 -11.82 30.59 4.42
CA ARG A 214 -11.64 31.12 5.78
C ARG A 214 -12.34 32.47 5.92
N ASP A 215 -12.54 32.92 7.16
CA ASP A 215 -13.20 34.19 7.48
C ASP A 215 -12.41 35.42 6.98
N ASP A 216 -11.09 35.29 6.82
CA ASP A 216 -10.20 36.32 6.24
C ASP A 216 -10.26 36.38 4.70
N GLY A 217 -11.11 35.56 4.07
CA GLY A 217 -11.31 35.49 2.63
C GLY A 217 -10.33 34.59 1.89
N VAL A 218 -9.31 34.03 2.56
CA VAL A 218 -8.37 33.07 1.96
C VAL A 218 -9.08 31.74 1.68
N GLU A 219 -8.81 31.17 0.51
CA GLU A 219 -9.36 29.89 0.08
C GLU A 219 -8.27 28.81 0.04
N GLU A 220 -8.55 27.67 0.65
CA GLU A 220 -7.71 26.47 0.58
C GLU A 220 -8.25 25.55 -0.52
N LEU A 221 -7.45 25.34 -1.56
CA LEU A 221 -7.75 24.46 -2.68
C LEU A 221 -7.03 23.12 -2.47
N TRP A 222 -7.78 22.03 -2.37
CA TRP A 222 -7.26 20.69 -2.06
C TRP A 222 -7.26 19.81 -3.32
N PHE A 223 -6.10 19.25 -3.68
CA PHE A 223 -5.90 18.54 -4.97
C PHE A 223 -5.64 17.04 -4.82
N ALA A 224 -5.61 16.52 -3.58
CA ALA A 224 -5.48 15.08 -3.34
C ALA A 224 -6.00 14.69 -1.96
N ARG A 225 -6.49 13.46 -1.84
CA ARG A 225 -6.63 12.73 -0.57
C ARG A 225 -5.25 12.50 0.05
N GLY A 226 -4.70 13.52 0.72
CA GLY A 226 -3.44 13.35 1.45
C GLY A 226 -2.67 14.60 1.82
N GLY A 227 -3.32 15.76 1.91
CA GLY A 227 -2.77 16.86 2.71
C GLY A 227 -2.11 18.01 1.93
N GLY A 228 -1.92 17.88 0.61
CA GLY A 228 -1.42 18.97 -0.23
C GLY A 228 -2.53 19.95 -0.61
N HIS A 229 -2.27 21.25 -0.49
CA HIS A 229 -3.22 22.30 -0.85
C HIS A 229 -2.52 23.57 -1.32
N VAL A 230 -3.29 24.46 -1.95
CA VAL A 230 -2.85 25.79 -2.38
C VAL A 230 -3.69 26.84 -1.66
N LEU A 231 -3.05 27.91 -1.18
CA LEU A 231 -3.73 29.04 -0.58
C LEU A 231 -3.95 30.11 -1.64
N ARG A 232 -5.20 30.53 -1.83
CA ARG A 232 -5.60 31.59 -2.75
C ARG A 232 -6.16 32.78 -1.99
N GLY A 233 -5.67 33.98 -2.29
CA GLY A 233 -6.09 35.23 -1.69
C GLY A 233 -7.47 35.70 -2.18
N PRO A 234 -8.08 36.67 -1.49
CA PRO A 234 -9.36 37.26 -1.90
C PRO A 234 -9.33 37.92 -3.29
N ASP A 235 -8.15 38.36 -3.72
CA ASP A 235 -7.86 38.94 -5.04
C ASP A 235 -7.63 37.89 -6.13
N GLY A 236 -7.70 36.60 -5.78
CA GLY A 236 -7.44 35.47 -6.68
C GLY A 236 -5.97 35.09 -6.81
N GLY A 237 -5.04 35.81 -6.17
CA GLY A 237 -3.61 35.51 -6.21
C GLY A 237 -3.23 34.26 -5.41
N ILE A 238 -2.23 33.50 -5.88
CA ILE A 238 -1.70 32.36 -5.11
C ILE A 238 -0.79 32.89 -3.99
N LEU A 239 -1.15 32.59 -2.74
CA LEU A 239 -0.44 33.02 -1.54
C LEU A 239 0.61 32.02 -1.06
N ASP A 240 0.36 30.72 -1.25
CA ASP A 240 1.32 29.66 -0.95
C ASP A 240 0.93 28.36 -1.64
N VAL A 241 1.91 27.48 -1.83
CA VAL A 241 1.73 26.09 -2.24
C VAL A 241 2.21 25.22 -1.10
N VAL A 242 1.33 24.39 -0.55
CA VAL A 242 1.62 23.56 0.62
C VAL A 242 1.73 22.11 0.17
N PRO A 243 2.95 21.54 0.02
CA PRO A 243 3.11 20.14 -0.34
C PRO A 243 2.55 19.20 0.72
N PRO A 244 2.13 17.97 0.33
CA PRO A 244 1.72 16.93 1.25
C PRO A 244 2.76 16.67 2.34
N ARG A 245 2.31 16.49 3.58
CA ARG A 245 3.16 16.02 4.68
C ARG A 245 3.49 14.53 4.51
N LYS A 246 4.60 14.10 5.11
CA LYS A 246 4.99 12.69 5.09
C LYS A 246 3.89 11.81 5.69
N GLY A 247 3.58 10.73 4.99
CA GLY A 247 2.60 9.76 5.42
C GLY A 247 1.15 10.18 5.18
N CYS A 248 0.87 11.34 4.59
CA CYS A 248 -0.51 11.77 4.43
C CYS A 248 -1.15 11.27 3.13
N ILE A 249 -0.38 10.95 2.09
CA ILE A 249 -0.92 10.46 0.81
C ILE A 249 -0.89 8.94 0.74
N SER A 250 -2.07 8.33 0.70
CA SER A 250 -2.23 6.87 0.63
C SER A 250 -2.19 6.34 -0.81
N ALA A 251 -1.62 5.15 -0.93
CA ALA A 251 -1.69 4.31 -2.13
C ALA A 251 -2.76 3.26 -1.91
#